data_AF-A0A9D9E551-F1
#
_entry.id   AF-A0A9D9E551-F1
#
_cell.length_a   1.000
_cell.length_b   1.000
_cell.length_c   1.000
_cell.angle_alpha   90.00
_cell.angle_beta   90.00
_cell.angle_gamma   90.00
#
_symmetry.space_group_name_H-M   'P 1'
#
loop_
_entity.id
_entity.type
_entity.pdbx_description
1 polymer ?
#
loop_
_entity_poly.entity_id
_entity_poly.type
_entity_poly.pdbx_seq_one_letter_code
_entity_poly.pdbx_strand_id
1 'polypeptide(L)' 'MNIKELENIINSSEHENEYWDFKKEWYEKNKKDELLRDIISFANTVHHEDCYLIIGVSDDKK' A
#
# COMPACT_ATOMS: atom_id res chain seq x y z
N MET A 1 -2.33 0.76 12.98
CA MET A 1 -2.30 -0.66 12.57
C MET A 1 -1.56 -1.53 13.57
N ASN A 2 -2.21 -2.60 14.04
CA ASN A 2 -1.61 -3.67 14.83
C ASN A 2 -1.24 -4.89 13.95
N ILE A 3 -0.48 -5.86 14.48
CA ILE A 3 -0.03 -7.03 13.70
C ILE A 3 -1.21 -7.86 13.17
N LYS A 4 -2.27 -8.02 13.96
CA LYS A 4 -3.46 -8.79 13.54
C LYS A 4 -4.22 -8.12 12.41
N GLU A 5 -4.30 -6.79 12.42
CA GLU A 5 -4.90 -5.99 11.34
C GLU A 5 -4.08 -6.13 10.06
N LEU A 6 -2.74 -6.06 10.16
CA LEU A 6 -1.86 -6.32 9.02
C LEU A 6 -2.07 -7.73 8.47
N GLU A 7 -2.11 -8.76 9.33
CA GLU A 7 -2.37 -10.14 8.91
C GLU A 7 -3.75 -10.28 8.26
N ASN A 8 -4.78 -9.63 8.79
CA ASN A 8 -6.10 -9.62 8.17
C ASN A 8 -6.07 -8.95 6.79
N ILE A 9 -5.40 -7.81 6.64
CA ILE A 9 -5.26 -7.10 5.36
C ILE A 9 -4.50 -7.97 4.32
N ILE A 10 -3.41 -8.61 4.73
CA ILE A 10 -2.61 -9.50 3.86
C ILE A 10 -3.35 -10.81 3.53
N ASN A 11 -4.20 -11.32 4.43
CA ASN A 11 -4.97 -12.53 4.17
C ASN A 11 -6.25 -12.23 3.37
N SER A 12 -6.89 -11.09 3.61
CA SER A 12 -8.11 -10.61 2.94
C SER A 12 -7.87 -9.91 1.61
N SER A 13 -6.62 -9.82 1.11
CA SER A 13 -6.26 -9.24 -0.19
C SER A 13 -6.76 -10.04 -1.39
N GLU A 14 -8.07 -10.32 -1.46
CA GLU A 14 -8.75 -10.53 -2.73
C GLU A 14 -8.95 -9.20 -3.48
N HIS A 15 -8.76 -8.05 -2.81
CA HIS A 15 -8.85 -6.74 -3.44
C HIS A 15 -7.80 -5.81 -2.83
N GLU A 16 -6.77 -5.44 -3.60
CA GLU A 16 -6.12 -4.14 -3.42
C GLU A 16 -7.24 -3.10 -3.37
N ASN A 17 -7.38 -2.45 -2.22
CA ASN A 17 -8.38 -1.41 -2.03
C ASN A 17 -7.68 -0.06 -1.96
N GLU A 18 -8.45 1.00 -2.11
CA GLU A 18 -7.97 2.39 -2.09
C GLU A 18 -7.28 2.81 -0.77
N TYR A 19 -7.36 1.96 0.26
CA TYR A 19 -6.82 2.15 1.60
C TYR A 19 -5.43 1.56 1.81
N TRP A 20 -4.99 0.57 1.02
CA TRP A 20 -3.67 -0.03 1.17
C TRP A 20 -3.09 -0.50 -0.16
N ASP A 21 -1.83 -0.15 -0.39
CA ASP A 21 -1.06 -0.49 -1.60
C ASP A 21 0.12 -1.37 -1.22
N PHE A 22 0.28 -2.51 -1.90
CA PHE A 22 1.36 -3.45 -1.66
C PHE A 22 2.45 -3.27 -2.71
N LYS A 23 3.67 -2.96 -2.25
CA LYS A 23 4.85 -2.91 -3.11
C LYS A 23 5.79 -4.06 -2.77
N LYS A 24 6.20 -4.81 -3.79
CA LYS A 24 7.15 -5.92 -3.66
C LYS A 24 8.53 -5.47 -3.20
N GLU A 25 8.99 -4.33 -3.70
CA GLU A 25 10.33 -3.79 -3.43
C GLU A 25 10.25 -2.31 -3.06
N TRP A 26 11.24 -1.84 -2.30
CA TRP A 26 11.38 -0.42 -1.99
C TRP A 26 11.75 0.37 -3.25
N TYR A 27 11.22 1.58 -3.39
CA TYR A 27 11.50 2.45 -4.53
C TYR A 27 13.00 2.66 -4.72
N GLU A 28 13.47 2.48 -5.95
CA GLU A 28 14.86 2.73 -6.28
C GLU A 28 15.22 4.21 -6.04
N LYS A 29 16.50 4.50 -5.78
CA LYS A 29 16.95 5.85 -5.40
C LYS A 29 16.65 6.91 -6.47
N ASN A 30 16.52 6.48 -7.71
CA ASN A 30 16.16 7.23 -8.92
C ASN A 30 14.65 7.28 -9.20
N LYS A 31 13.80 6.55 -8.45
CA LYS A 31 12.34 6.47 -8.63
C LYS A 31 11.57 7.14 -7.48
N LYS A 32 12.10 8.23 -6.95
CA LYS A 32 11.44 8.99 -5.87
C LYS A 32 10.15 9.65 -6.32
N ASP A 33 10.01 9.90 -7.62
CA ASP A 33 8.81 10.40 -8.26
C ASP A 33 7.64 9.41 -8.12
N GLU A 34 7.89 8.10 -8.24
CA GLU A 34 6.86 7.07 -8.01
C GLU A 34 6.37 7.08 -6.57
N LEU A 35 7.29 7.12 -5.58
CA LEU A 35 6.93 7.26 -4.17
C LEU A 35 6.09 8.52 -3.91
N LEU A 36 6.49 9.65 -4.49
CA LEU A 36 5.76 10.91 -4.34
C LEU A 36 4.35 10.79 -4.92
N ARG A 37 4.22 10.11 -6.05
CA ARG A 37 2.95 9.92 -6.75
C ARG A 37 2.00 9.03 -5.96
N ASP A 38 2.51 7.99 -5.30
CA ASP A 38 1.72 7.11 -4.44
C ASP A 38 1.26 7.86 -3.17
N ILE A 39 2.15 8.63 -2.54
CA ILE A 39 1.80 9.48 -1.38
C ILE A 39 0.75 10.54 -1.76
N ILE A 40 0.91 11.21 -2.91
CA ILE A 40 -0.04 12.22 -3.38
C ILE A 40 -1.39 11.59 -3.72
N SER A 41 -1.39 10.36 -4.26
CA SER A 41 -2.63 9.63 -4.51
C SER A 41 -3.39 9.39 -3.21
N PHE A 42 -2.72 8.94 -2.15
CA PHE A 42 -3.32 8.79 -0.82
C PHE A 42 -3.74 10.11 -0.18
N ALA A 43 -3.00 11.19 -0.39
CA ALA A 43 -3.39 12.50 0.16
C ALA A 43 -4.61 13.11 -0.54
N ASN A 44 -4.87 12.71 -1.79
CA ASN A 44 -5.98 13.20 -2.61
C ASN A 44 -7.24 12.33 -2.53
N THR A 45 -7.21 11.20 -1.81
CA THR A 45 -8.39 10.36 -1.67
C THR A 45 -9.48 11.10 -0.87
N VAL A 46 -10.74 10.85 -1.24
CA VAL A 46 -11.90 11.51 -0.61
C VAL A 46 -12.23 10.88 0.75
N HIS A 47 -11.70 9.68 1.00
CA HIS A 47 -11.89 8.92 2.23
C HIS A 47 -10.96 9.46 3.32
N HIS A 48 -11.51 9.73 4.50
CA HIS A 48 -10.77 10.20 5.69
C HIS A 48 -10.14 9.05 6.50
N GLU A 49 -9.85 7.93 5.84
CA GLU A 49 -9.30 6.75 6.50
C GLU A 49 -7.77 6.69 6.33
N ASP A 50 -7.09 6.05 7.28
CA ASP A 50 -5.65 5.90 7.23
C ASP A 50 -5.25 5.04 6.02
N CYS A 51 -4.44 5.60 5.13
CA CYS A 51 -3.88 4.90 3.98
C CYS A 51 -2.52 4.28 4.32
N TYR A 52 -2.28 3.03 3.92
CA TYR A 52 -1.07 2.29 4.25
C TYR A 52 -0.30 1.84 3.00
N LEU A 53 0.98 2.19 2.95
CA LEU A 53 1.92 1.67 1.95
C LEU A 53 2.74 0.55 2.58
N ILE A 54 2.52 -0.69 2.12
CA ILE A 54 3.15 -1.89 2.69
C ILE A 54 4.21 -2.39 1.72
N ILE A 55 5.47 -2.37 2.15
CA ILE A 55 6.63 -2.68 1.29
C ILE A 55 7.24 -4.03 1.68
N GLY A 56 7.63 -4.82 0.70
CA GLY A 56 8.16 -6.18 0.87
C GLY A 56 7.10 -7.28 0.74
N VAL A 57 5.88 -6.92 0.33
CA VAL A 57 4.79 -7.86 0.06
C VAL A 57 4.51 -7.80 -1.44
N SER A 58 4.58 -8.95 -2.12
CA SER A 58 4.14 -9.01 -3.53
C SER A 58 2.63 -9.18 -3.56
N ASP A 59 1.93 -8.37 -4.34
CA ASP A 59 0.53 -8.61 -4.71
C ASP A 59 0.37 -9.78 -5.72
N ASP A 60 1.30 -10.74 -5.69
CA ASP A 60 1.26 -11.94 -6.53
C ASP A 60 0.36 -12.98 -5.85
N LYS A 61 -0.94 -12.64 -5.72
CA LYS A 61 -1.97 -13.64 -5.41
C LYS A 61 -2.35 -14.33 -6.72
N LYS A 62 -1.64 -15.40 -7.03
CA LYS A 62 -2.08 -16.41 -8.01
C LYS A 62 -3.19 -17.28 -7.47
#